data_AF-A0A1Z3N7V5-F1
#
_entry.id   AF-A0A1Z3N7V5-F1
#
_cell.length_a   1.000
_cell.length_b   1.000
_cell.length_c   1.000
_cell.angle_alpha   90.00
_cell.angle_beta   90.00
_cell.angle_gamma   90.00
#
_symmetry.space_group_name_H-M   'P 1'
#
loop_
_entity.id
_entity.type
_entity.pdbx_description
1 polymer ?
#
loop_
_entity_poly.entity_id
_entity_poly.type
_entity_poly.pdbx_seq_one_letter_code
_entity_poly.pdbx_strand_id
1 'polypeptide(L)'
;MKRTLKSLILLASLTLSPVAMAHEGHDVPGTLKAQHGGIPKTGKLFNMEMLAIETKVQFFPRAHEGESLDTKNIKISGTAKSPKGKAAPLQFTANANSFDTTVDFQGSHRVNLEIKVDYEGKSDTFKFLVEK
;
A
#
# COMPACT_ATOMS: atom_id res chain seq x y z
N MET A 1 -8.22 -19.11 -77.88
CA MET A 1 -8.29 -18.29 -76.65
C MET A 1 -9.13 -19.01 -75.61
N LYS A 2 -8.52 -19.63 -74.60
CA LYS A 2 -9.22 -20.17 -73.42
C LYS A 2 -8.42 -19.78 -72.19
N ARG A 3 -9.11 -19.14 -71.25
CA ARG A 3 -8.57 -18.30 -70.17
C ARG A 3 -7.87 -19.18 -69.12
N THR A 4 -6.66 -18.78 -68.75
CA THR A 4 -5.87 -19.34 -67.66
C THR A 4 -6.56 -19.12 -66.32
N LEU A 5 -6.70 -20.19 -65.54
CA LEU A 5 -7.35 -20.21 -64.24
C LEU A 5 -6.45 -19.53 -63.20
N LYS A 6 -7.06 -18.63 -62.42
CA LYS A 6 -6.43 -17.64 -61.55
C LYS A 6 -5.79 -18.27 -60.31
N SER A 7 -4.65 -17.70 -59.92
CA SER A 7 -3.93 -17.94 -58.66
C SER A 7 -4.82 -17.93 -57.43
N LEU A 8 -4.61 -18.90 -56.54
CA LEU A 8 -5.10 -18.87 -55.16
C LEU A 8 -3.87 -18.78 -54.24
N ILE A 9 -3.46 -17.56 -53.91
CA ILE A 9 -2.43 -17.30 -52.89
C ILE A 9 -3.15 -17.37 -51.54
N LEU A 10 -2.92 -18.47 -50.82
CA LEU A 10 -3.43 -18.65 -49.46
C LEU A 10 -2.54 -17.83 -48.51
N LEU A 11 -3.07 -16.70 -48.07
CA LEU A 11 -2.42 -15.73 -47.19
C LEU A 11 -2.40 -16.30 -45.76
N ALA A 12 -1.30 -16.96 -45.37
CA ALA A 12 -1.10 -17.43 -44.00
C ALA A 12 -0.59 -16.28 -43.11
N SER A 13 -1.49 -15.41 -42.67
CA SER A 13 -1.21 -14.45 -41.59
C SER A 13 -1.24 -15.18 -40.24
N LEU A 14 -0.09 -15.75 -39.84
CA LEU A 14 0.14 -16.18 -38.46
C LEU A 14 0.11 -14.93 -37.57
N THR A 15 -0.97 -14.78 -36.81
CA THR A 15 -1.07 -13.79 -35.73
C THR A 15 -0.17 -14.25 -34.58
N LEU A 16 1.07 -13.78 -34.57
CA LEU A 16 1.90 -13.80 -33.36
C LEU A 16 1.19 -12.95 -32.30
N SER A 17 0.54 -13.62 -31.36
CA SER A 17 0.07 -12.99 -30.14
C SER A 17 1.30 -12.64 -29.30
N PRO A 18 1.54 -11.36 -28.93
CA PRO A 18 2.59 -11.06 -27.98
C PRO A 18 2.22 -11.70 -26.64
N VAL A 19 3.10 -12.59 -26.18
CA VAL A 19 3.07 -13.09 -24.80
C VAL A 19 3.46 -11.92 -23.90
N ALA A 20 2.47 -11.10 -23.56
CA ALA A 20 2.59 -10.10 -22.51
C ALA A 20 2.42 -10.81 -21.17
N MET A 21 3.50 -11.40 -20.65
CA MET A 21 3.53 -11.97 -19.31
C MET A 21 4.80 -11.52 -18.59
N ALA A 22 4.55 -10.83 -17.47
CA ALA A 22 5.47 -10.41 -16.44
C ALA A 22 6.56 -9.43 -16.90
N HIS A 23 6.33 -8.14 -16.63
CA HIS A 23 7.42 -7.30 -16.18
C HIS A 23 8.09 -8.03 -15.02
N GLU A 24 9.23 -8.65 -15.28
CA GLU A 24 10.18 -9.04 -14.25
C GLU A 24 10.49 -7.77 -13.47
N GLY A 25 9.82 -7.63 -12.33
CA GLY A 25 10.18 -6.63 -11.35
C GLY A 25 11.61 -6.93 -10.94
N HIS A 26 12.53 -6.17 -11.52
CA HIS A 26 13.90 -6.09 -11.08
C HIS A 26 13.83 -5.85 -9.57
N ASP A 27 14.19 -6.85 -8.77
CA ASP A 27 14.29 -6.76 -7.31
C ASP A 27 15.31 -5.65 -7.01
N VAL A 28 14.82 -4.43 -6.84
CA VAL A 28 15.64 -3.29 -6.41
C VAL A 28 16.02 -3.57 -4.95
N PRO A 29 17.31 -3.71 -4.62
CA PRO A 29 17.74 -3.82 -3.23
C PRO A 29 17.24 -2.58 -2.47
N GLY A 30 16.42 -2.79 -1.43
CA GLY A 30 15.86 -1.71 -0.62
C GLY A 30 14.36 -1.48 -0.74
N THR A 31 13.62 -2.30 -1.50
CA THR A 31 12.15 -2.23 -1.48
C THR A 31 11.60 -2.89 -0.21
N LEU A 32 11.08 -2.09 0.72
CA LEU A 32 10.43 -2.58 1.93
C LEU A 32 9.22 -3.45 1.57
N LYS A 33 9.25 -4.75 1.91
CA LYS A 33 8.18 -5.70 1.60
C LYS A 33 7.08 -5.68 2.67
N ALA A 34 5.83 -5.61 2.21
CA ALA A 34 4.64 -5.80 3.04
C ALA A 34 4.62 -7.24 3.60
N GLN A 35 4.32 -7.43 4.89
CA GLN A 35 4.11 -8.78 5.47
C GLN A 35 2.63 -9.14 5.59
N HIS A 36 1.76 -8.15 5.64
CA HIS A 36 0.32 -8.30 5.89
C HIS A 36 -0.51 -7.94 4.64
N GLY A 37 0.14 -7.70 3.50
CA GLY A 37 -0.51 -7.23 2.28
C GLY A 37 -0.87 -5.74 2.30
N GLY A 38 -0.32 -4.99 3.25
CA GLY A 38 -0.54 -3.55 3.40
C GLY A 38 0.43 -2.69 2.59
N ILE A 39 0.43 -1.40 2.90
CA ILE A 39 1.32 -0.39 2.33
C ILE A 39 2.47 -0.14 3.31
N PRO A 40 3.69 -0.61 3.00
CA PRO A 40 4.86 -0.37 3.84
C PRO A 40 5.41 1.05 3.62
N LYS A 41 5.86 1.69 4.69
CA LYS A 41 6.58 2.97 4.68
C LYS A 41 7.80 2.94 5.58
N THR A 42 8.88 3.49 5.07
CA THR A 42 10.11 3.69 5.83
C THR A 42 9.99 4.92 6.71
N GLY A 43 10.28 4.76 7.99
CA GLY A 43 10.46 5.85 8.95
C GLY A 43 11.94 6.04 9.28
N LYS A 44 12.24 7.03 10.11
CA LYS A 44 13.56 7.26 10.70
C LYS A 44 13.82 6.29 11.86
N LEU A 45 12.80 6.01 12.66
CA LEU A 45 12.94 5.16 13.84
C LEU A 45 12.74 3.68 13.50
N PHE A 46 11.71 3.41 12.70
CA PHE A 46 11.34 2.07 12.29
C PHE A 46 10.49 2.14 11.02
N ASN A 47 10.21 0.98 10.42
CA ASN A 47 9.29 0.84 9.31
C ASN A 47 7.86 0.63 9.81
N MET A 48 6.87 1.13 9.07
CA MET A 48 5.46 0.89 9.39
C MET A 48 4.70 0.40 8.17
N GLU A 49 3.96 -0.68 8.33
CA GLU A 49 3.00 -1.17 7.33
C GLU A 49 1.58 -0.79 7.74
N MET A 50 0.81 -0.24 6.81
CA MET A 50 -0.61 0.05 6.99
C MET A 50 -1.46 -0.92 6.18
N LEU A 51 -2.37 -1.64 6.84
CA LEU A 51 -3.39 -2.46 6.18
C LEU A 51 -4.76 -1.79 6.36
N ALA A 52 -5.46 -1.54 5.26
CA ALA A 52 -6.83 -1.03 5.27
C ALA A 52 -7.80 -2.13 4.83
N ILE A 53 -8.82 -2.39 5.65
CA ILE A 53 -9.90 -3.34 5.38
C ILE A 53 -11.21 -2.58 5.60
N GLU A 54 -11.87 -2.19 4.51
CA GLU A 54 -13.02 -1.30 4.52
C GLU A 54 -12.74 0.01 5.28
N THR A 55 -13.30 0.17 6.48
CA THR A 55 -13.11 1.34 7.35
C THR A 55 -12.11 1.10 8.47
N LYS A 56 -11.68 -0.16 8.68
CA LYS A 56 -10.69 -0.52 9.67
C LYS A 56 -9.30 -0.36 9.09
N VAL A 57 -8.43 0.30 9.83
CA VAL A 57 -7.02 0.48 9.46
C VAL A 57 -6.15 -0.06 10.59
N GLN A 58 -5.15 -0.86 10.22
CA GLN A 58 -4.19 -1.46 11.13
C GLN A 58 -2.79 -0.99 10.79
N PHE A 59 -2.01 -0.67 11.80
CA PHE A 59 -0.62 -0.23 11.68
C PHE A 59 0.31 -1.22 12.36
N PHE A 60 1.25 -1.76 11.60
CA PHE A 60 2.22 -2.75 12.06
C PHE A 60 3.61 -2.11 12.10
N PRO A 61 4.11 -1.72 13.28
CA PRO A 61 5.47 -1.21 13.43
C PRO A 61 6.48 -2.37 13.33
N ARG A 62 7.63 -2.09 12.70
CA ARG A 62 8.68 -3.09 12.46
C ARG A 62 10.05 -2.46 12.43
N ALA A 63 11.03 -3.10 13.06
CA ALA A 63 12.44 -2.72 12.95
C ALA A 63 12.91 -2.66 11.49
N HIS A 64 13.98 -1.92 11.25
CA HIS A 64 14.56 -1.78 9.91
C HIS A 64 15.04 -3.12 9.35
N GLU A 65 15.52 -4.01 10.22
CA GLU A 65 15.96 -5.36 9.85
C GLU A 65 14.81 -6.34 9.56
N GLY A 66 13.57 -5.96 9.87
CA GLY A 66 12.39 -6.78 9.54
C GLY A 66 11.69 -7.45 10.73
N GLU A 67 12.18 -7.25 11.95
CA GLU A 67 11.61 -7.83 13.17
C GLU A 67 10.42 -7.02 13.70
N SER A 68 9.45 -7.68 14.34
CA SER A 68 8.31 -6.98 14.97
C SER A 68 8.76 -6.21 16.20
N LEU A 69 8.24 -4.98 16.38
CA LEU A 69 8.48 -4.19 17.57
C LEU A 69 7.40 -4.43 18.63
N ASP A 70 7.77 -4.41 19.91
CA ASP A 70 6.80 -4.44 21.01
C ASP A 70 6.00 -3.12 21.02
N THR A 71 4.70 -3.23 20.74
CA THR A 71 3.78 -2.09 20.67
C THR A 71 3.65 -1.35 22.00
N LYS A 72 3.98 -1.98 23.14
CA LYS A 72 3.95 -1.33 24.47
C LYS A 72 4.93 -0.18 24.62
N ASN A 73 6.02 -0.20 23.84
CA ASN A 73 7.06 0.84 23.88
C ASN A 73 6.80 1.98 22.89
N ILE A 74 5.72 1.90 22.11
CA ILE A 74 5.38 2.88 21.07
C ILE A 74 4.12 3.61 21.50
N LYS A 75 4.21 4.94 21.61
CA LYS A 75 3.02 5.79 21.74
C LYS A 75 2.59 6.20 20.34
N ILE A 76 1.34 5.94 19.99
CA ILE A 76 0.78 6.30 18.68
C ILE A 76 -0.29 7.37 18.84
N SER A 77 -0.30 8.31 17.91
CA SER A 77 -1.35 9.31 17.73
C SER A 77 -1.51 9.60 16.25
N GLY A 78 -2.60 10.24 15.86
CA GLY A 78 -2.77 10.58 14.45
C GLY A 78 -4.06 11.31 14.16
N THR A 79 -4.15 11.78 12.93
CA THR A 79 -5.33 12.47 12.42
C THR A 79 -5.72 11.93 11.05
N ALA A 80 -7.02 11.98 10.77
CA ALA A 80 -7.62 11.71 9.47
C ALA A 80 -8.13 13.03 8.88
N LYS A 81 -7.82 13.29 7.61
CA LYS A 81 -8.27 14.47 6.89
C LYS A 81 -8.80 14.12 5.51
N SER A 82 -10.11 14.28 5.34
CA SER A 82 -10.76 14.25 4.02
C SER A 82 -10.34 15.47 3.17
N PRO A 83 -10.35 15.40 1.83
CA PRO A 83 -9.85 16.47 0.95
C PRO A 83 -10.43 17.86 1.21
N LYS A 84 -11.69 17.93 1.64
CA LYS A 84 -12.39 19.19 1.98
C LYS A 84 -12.67 19.34 3.48
N GLY A 85 -12.25 18.37 4.29
CA GLY A 85 -12.53 18.30 5.72
C GLY A 85 -11.42 18.93 6.57
N LYS A 86 -11.75 19.17 7.85
CA LYS A 86 -10.75 19.44 8.88
C LYS A 86 -10.12 18.12 9.32
N ALA A 87 -8.89 18.18 9.83
CA ALA A 87 -8.27 17.01 10.43
C ALA A 87 -9.02 16.62 11.72
N ALA A 88 -9.42 15.36 11.82
CA ALA A 88 -10.06 14.78 13.00
C ALA A 88 -9.07 13.81 13.68
N PRO A 89 -9.00 13.79 15.02
CA PRO A 89 -8.14 12.85 15.74
C PRO A 89 -8.61 11.41 15.53
N LEU A 90 -7.66 10.50 15.38
CA LEU A 90 -7.89 9.06 15.34
C LEU A 90 -7.82 8.47 16.75
N GLN A 91 -8.64 7.45 17.00
CA GLN A 91 -8.60 6.68 18.23
C GLN A 91 -7.96 5.32 17.96
N PHE A 92 -6.85 5.04 18.64
CA PHE A 92 -6.10 3.81 18.46
C PHE A 92 -6.38 2.82 19.58
N THR A 93 -6.54 1.56 19.20
CA THR A 93 -6.53 0.41 20.10
C THR A 93 -5.26 -0.39 19.85
N ALA A 94 -4.44 -0.56 20.87
CA ALA A 94 -3.25 -1.39 20.78
C ALA A 94 -3.62 -2.88 20.90
N ASN A 95 -3.10 -3.69 19.98
CA ASN A 95 -3.12 -5.14 20.02
C ASN A 95 -1.69 -5.68 20.18
N ALA A 96 -1.53 -7.01 20.15
CA ALA A 96 -0.24 -7.68 20.36
C ALA A 96 0.87 -7.19 19.41
N ASN A 97 0.55 -6.90 18.14
CA ASN A 97 1.52 -6.50 17.12
C ASN A 97 1.03 -5.36 16.20
N SER A 98 -0.12 -4.74 16.52
CA SER A 98 -0.71 -3.70 15.70
C SER A 98 -1.33 -2.58 16.54
N PHE A 99 -1.52 -1.44 15.89
CA PHE A 99 -2.44 -0.40 16.34
C PHE A 99 -3.61 -0.32 15.37
N ASP A 100 -4.81 -0.55 15.88
CA ASP A 100 -6.04 -0.54 15.10
C ASP A 100 -6.77 0.81 15.29
N THR A 101 -7.32 1.34 14.21
CA THR A 101 -8.22 2.51 14.23
C THR A 101 -9.35 2.31 13.21
N THR A 102 -10.40 3.08 13.35
CA THR A 102 -11.44 3.23 12.32
C THR A 102 -11.28 4.60 11.65
N VAL A 103 -11.45 4.65 10.32
CA VAL A 103 -11.42 5.88 9.54
C VAL A 103 -12.83 6.22 9.07
N ASP A 104 -13.31 7.41 9.44
CA ASP A 104 -14.51 7.99 8.85
C ASP A 104 -14.12 8.77 7.58
N PHE A 105 -14.68 8.35 6.46
CA PHE A 105 -14.44 8.96 5.17
C PHE A 105 -15.20 10.28 4.97
N GLN A 106 -16.20 10.58 5.81
CA GLN A 106 -17.01 11.80 5.76
C GLN A 106 -17.55 12.09 4.35
N GLY A 107 -18.02 11.05 3.66
CA GLY A 107 -18.53 11.14 2.28
C GLY A 107 -17.46 11.29 1.19
N SER A 108 -16.17 11.21 1.52
CA SER A 108 -15.07 11.21 0.55
C SER A 108 -14.67 9.80 0.11
N HIS A 109 -14.06 9.64 -1.06
CA HIS A 109 -13.49 8.36 -1.50
C HIS A 109 -12.11 8.08 -0.91
N ARG A 110 -11.44 9.14 -0.43
CA ARG A 110 -10.07 9.07 0.06
C ARG A 110 -9.88 9.94 1.29
N VAL A 111 -9.02 9.51 2.20
CA VAL A 111 -8.66 10.23 3.42
C VAL A 111 -7.15 10.17 3.61
N ASN A 112 -6.54 11.31 3.94
CA ASN A 112 -5.13 11.34 4.33
C ASN A 112 -5.02 11.08 5.83
N LEU A 113 -4.18 10.12 6.20
CA LEU A 113 -3.81 9.85 7.58
C LEU A 113 -2.42 10.42 7.85
N GLU A 114 -2.28 11.16 8.94
CA GLU A 114 -0.99 11.57 9.49
C GLU A 114 -0.82 10.89 10.83
N ILE A 115 0.13 9.95 10.92
CA ILE A 115 0.36 9.08 12.06
C ILE A 115 1.68 9.49 12.70
N LYS A 116 1.62 9.93 13.95
CA LYS A 116 2.79 10.25 14.76
C LYS A 116 3.05 9.14 15.75
N VAL A 117 4.29 8.71 15.83
CA VAL A 117 4.76 7.71 16.80
C VAL A 117 5.86 8.30 17.65
N ASP A 118 5.88 7.96 18.92
CA ASP A 118 7.01 8.20 19.82
C ASP A 118 7.57 6.85 20.29
N TYR A 119 8.86 6.64 20.07
CA TYR A 119 9.59 5.42 20.43
C TYR A 119 10.96 5.79 20.98
N GLU A 120 11.31 5.27 22.16
CA GLU A 120 12.57 5.56 22.87
C GLU A 120 12.89 7.06 23.00
N GLY A 121 11.85 7.87 23.23
CA GLY A 121 11.98 9.33 23.40
C GLY A 121 12.20 10.12 22.10
N LYS A 122 12.14 9.47 20.93
CA LYS A 122 12.18 10.12 19.62
C LYS A 122 10.82 10.02 18.94
N SER A 123 10.49 11.02 18.12
CA SER A 123 9.24 11.03 17.34
C SER A 123 9.50 10.76 15.86
N ASP A 124 8.53 10.13 15.21
CA ASP A 124 8.46 9.98 13.76
C ASP A 124 7.04 10.23 13.24
N THR A 125 6.91 10.51 11.94
CA THR A 125 5.61 10.78 11.33
C THR A 125 5.48 10.13 9.97
N PHE A 126 4.37 9.42 9.79
CA PHE A 126 4.04 8.69 8.59
C PHE A 126 2.76 9.24 7.99
N LYS A 127 2.72 9.34 6.67
CA LYS A 127 1.55 9.82 5.93
C LYS A 127 1.02 8.72 5.04
N PHE A 128 -0.24 8.39 5.16
CA PHE A 128 -0.91 7.40 4.32
C PHE A 128 -2.12 8.01 3.62
N LEU A 129 -2.45 7.47 2.46
CA LEU A 129 -3.72 7.70 1.80
C LEU A 129 -4.52 6.41 1.93
N VAL A 130 -5.73 6.50 2.46
CA VAL A 130 -6.67 5.39 2.52
C VAL A 130 -7.81 5.70 1.56
N GLU A 131 -8.17 4.71 0.74
CA GLU A 131 -9.22 4.80 -0.26
C GLU A 131 -10.28 3.73 0.00
N LYS A 132 -11.54 4.05 -0.32
CA LYS A 132 -12.69 3.14 -0.21
C LYS A 132 -13.12 2.65 -1.59
#